data_AF-A0A7S2J779-F1
#
_entry.id   AF-A0A7S2J779-F1
#
_cell.length_a   1.000
_cell.length_b   1.000
_cell.length_c   1.000
_cell.angle_alpha   90.00
_cell.angle_beta   90.00
_cell.angle_gamma   90.00
#
_symmetry.space_group_name_H-M   'P 1'
#
loop_
_entity.id
_entity.type
_entity.pdbx_description
1 polymer ?
#
loop_
_entity_poly.entity_id
_entity_poly.type
_entity_poly.pdbx_seq_one_letter_code
_entity_poly.pdbx_strand_id
1 'polypeptide(L)'
;SAGTKMDAKAAELAKVKGNNDGTEAEKDQELVLYEFVGLIVRIAFQRANPKHGNYGSNPRHVIHLPMCLEAMLETEVLPRARKDNSAEFREKVMAELSVMKVFEEYGPKLKAWYAKCTTDDTEYFDRSDEMGMEQWLRVCDQLDLVGIWRCYRESDITGDPACKALYQWGFSMAQAKLNFADSQDKMNELGAAKAAAGEGIASLSYNEWCENLARCGVDKFRAVKEMTP
;
A
#
# COMPACT_ATOMS: atom_id res chain seq x y z
N SER A 1 10.04 34.58 -22.43
CA SER A 1 10.60 33.41 -21.73
C SER A 1 9.51 32.69 -20.92
N ALA A 2 8.56 32.05 -21.62
CA ALA A 2 7.42 31.36 -21.00
C ALA A 2 7.60 29.83 -20.97
N GLY A 3 8.48 29.27 -21.80
CA GLY A 3 8.76 27.83 -21.85
C GLY A 3 9.36 27.28 -20.55
N THR A 4 10.29 28.00 -19.94
CA THR A 4 11.03 27.55 -18.75
C THR A 4 10.16 27.35 -17.50
N LYS A 5 9.02 28.05 -17.40
CA LYS A 5 8.05 27.86 -16.29
C LYS A 5 7.10 26.69 -16.53
N MET A 6 6.77 26.38 -17.78
CA MET A 6 5.98 25.20 -18.11
C MET A 6 6.80 23.92 -17.90
N ASP A 7 8.08 23.93 -18.27
CA ASP A 7 8.98 22.79 -18.09
C ASP A 7 9.20 22.44 -16.60
N ALA A 8 9.37 23.46 -15.75
CA ALA A 8 9.50 23.27 -14.30
C ALA A 8 8.21 22.74 -13.64
N LYS A 9 7.04 23.18 -14.11
CA LYS A 9 5.74 22.75 -13.57
C LYS A 9 5.33 21.36 -14.07
N ALA A 10 5.75 21.00 -15.28
CA ALA A 10 5.63 19.63 -15.80
C ALA A 10 6.52 18.65 -15.03
N ALA A 11 7.72 19.07 -14.63
CA ALA A 11 8.60 18.26 -13.78
C ALA A 11 8.00 18.04 -12.36
N GLU A 12 7.28 19.01 -11.81
CA GLU A 12 6.58 18.89 -10.51
C GLU A 12 5.38 17.91 -10.55
N LEU A 13 4.80 17.71 -11.74
CA LEU A 13 3.68 16.80 -12.00
C LEU A 13 4.10 15.40 -12.44
N ALA A 14 5.39 15.23 -12.75
CA ALA A 14 5.91 13.94 -13.19
C ALA A 14 5.71 12.90 -12.09
N LYS A 15 5.37 11.68 -12.51
CA LYS A 15 5.32 10.53 -11.60
C LYS A 15 6.67 10.43 -10.88
N VAL A 16 6.63 10.43 -9.55
CA VAL A 16 7.81 10.10 -8.76
C VAL A 16 7.93 8.57 -8.75
N LYS A 17 8.90 8.05 -9.52
CA LYS A 17 9.20 6.62 -9.62
C LYS A 17 10.02 6.17 -8.41
N GLY A 18 9.74 4.98 -7.88
CA GLY A 18 10.58 4.38 -6.85
C GLY A 18 11.82 3.72 -7.47
N ASN A 19 13.02 4.26 -7.23
CA ASN A 19 14.27 3.70 -7.77
C ASN A 19 14.94 2.72 -6.78
N ASN A 20 15.78 1.81 -7.29
CA ASN A 20 16.50 0.77 -6.53
C ASN A 20 18.04 0.97 -6.53
N ASP A 21 18.53 2.13 -6.96
CA ASP A 21 19.94 2.40 -7.28
C ASP A 21 20.72 3.17 -6.19
N GLY A 22 20.13 3.32 -5.00
CA GLY A 22 20.79 3.96 -3.85
C GLY A 22 20.96 5.47 -3.97
N THR A 23 20.43 6.11 -5.02
CA THR A 23 20.21 7.56 -5.05
C THR A 23 18.77 7.86 -4.63
N GLU A 24 18.52 9.02 -3.99
CA GLU A 24 17.25 9.40 -3.36
C GLU A 24 16.06 9.35 -4.35
N ALA A 25 15.49 8.17 -4.51
CA ALA A 25 14.06 8.00 -4.33
C ALA A 25 13.87 7.66 -2.86
N GLU A 26 13.07 8.46 -2.13
CA GLU A 26 12.46 8.02 -0.86
C GLU A 26 11.63 6.76 -1.15
N LYS A 27 12.27 5.59 -1.30
CA LYS A 27 11.58 4.33 -1.12
C LYS A 27 11.27 4.21 0.36
N ASP A 28 10.07 3.70 0.62
CA ASP A 28 9.72 3.05 1.88
C ASP A 28 10.90 2.14 2.27
N GLN A 29 11.80 2.62 3.14
CA GLN A 29 12.69 1.72 3.86
C GLN A 29 11.79 0.94 4.79
N GLU A 30 11.35 -0.23 4.31
CA GLU A 30 10.63 -1.19 5.11
C GLU A 30 11.53 -1.54 6.30
N LEU A 31 11.20 -0.98 7.46
CA LEU A 31 11.89 -1.33 8.70
C LEU A 31 11.69 -2.83 8.92
N VAL A 32 12.78 -3.55 9.14
CA VAL A 32 12.68 -4.94 9.59
C VAL A 32 12.01 -4.93 10.98
N LEU A 33 11.33 -6.02 11.36
CA LEU A 33 10.54 -6.08 12.59
C LEU A 33 11.28 -5.55 13.83
N TYR A 34 12.57 -5.87 14.00
CA TYR A 34 13.36 -5.40 15.14
C TYR A 34 13.64 -3.89 15.08
N GLU A 35 13.80 -3.31 13.89
CA GLU A 35 13.98 -1.88 13.68
C GLU A 35 12.68 -1.14 13.95
N PHE A 36 11.56 -1.68 13.48
CA PHE A 36 10.22 -1.16 13.74
C PHE A 36 9.90 -1.16 15.25
N VAL A 37 10.15 -2.27 15.94
CA VAL A 37 9.97 -2.37 17.39
C VAL A 37 10.90 -1.39 18.11
N GLY A 38 12.16 -1.30 17.69
CA GLY A 38 13.13 -0.35 18.26
C GLY A 38 12.69 1.12 18.09
N LEU A 39 12.12 1.46 16.94
CA LEU A 39 11.57 2.79 16.67
C LEU A 39 10.37 3.07 17.58
N ILE A 40 9.39 2.16 17.66
CA ILE A 40 8.22 2.31 18.54
C ILE A 40 8.66 2.49 19.98
N VAL A 41 9.59 1.68 20.46
CA VAL A 41 10.14 1.75 21.83
C VAL A 41 10.72 3.14 22.13
N ARG A 42 11.48 3.72 21.20
CA ARG A 42 12.06 5.06 21.35
C ARG A 42 11.00 6.16 21.33
N ILE A 43 10.04 6.08 20.41
CA ILE A 43 8.94 7.04 20.32
C ILE A 43 8.07 6.99 21.58
N ALA A 44 7.74 5.80 22.06
CA ALA A 44 6.97 5.59 23.28
C ALA A 44 7.64 6.27 24.47
N PHE A 45 8.93 6.03 24.66
CA PHE A 45 9.70 6.62 25.75
C PHE A 45 9.75 8.15 25.65
N GLN A 46 10.04 8.71 24.46
CA GLN A 46 10.11 10.15 24.25
C GLN A 46 8.74 10.83 24.45
N ARG A 47 7.65 10.22 23.99
CA ARG A 47 6.28 10.74 24.17
C ARG A 47 5.90 10.80 25.64
N ALA A 48 6.22 9.75 26.41
CA ALA A 48 5.93 9.70 27.83
C ALA A 48 6.88 10.56 28.67
N ASN A 49 8.10 10.83 28.17
CA ASN A 49 9.12 11.61 28.87
C ASN A 49 9.71 12.75 28.01
N PRO A 50 8.93 13.76 27.57
CA PRO A 50 9.40 14.75 26.58
C PRO A 50 10.55 15.65 27.04
N LYS A 51 10.78 15.74 28.36
CA LYS A 51 11.84 16.55 28.97
C LYS A 51 13.05 15.72 29.40
N HIS A 52 13.03 14.41 29.18
CA HIS A 52 14.15 13.54 29.53
C HIS A 52 15.40 13.95 28.75
N GLY A 53 16.54 14.07 29.45
CA GLY A 53 17.81 14.50 28.85
C GLY A 53 18.00 16.02 28.68
N ASN A 54 17.01 16.86 29.00
CA ASN A 54 17.15 18.31 28.93
C ASN A 54 17.92 18.88 30.13
N TYR A 55 18.86 19.80 29.86
CA TYR A 55 19.63 20.47 30.91
C TYR A 55 18.71 21.35 31.79
N GLY A 56 18.77 21.18 33.11
CA GLY A 56 18.00 21.99 34.06
C GLY A 56 16.56 21.54 34.31
N SER A 57 16.07 20.47 33.68
CA SER A 57 14.80 19.86 34.09
C SER A 57 14.99 19.08 35.39
N ASN A 58 14.13 19.34 36.39
CA ASN A 58 14.09 18.52 37.61
C ASN A 58 13.99 17.03 37.23
N PRO A 59 14.67 16.12 37.96
CA PRO A 59 14.51 14.68 37.83
C PRO A 59 13.10 14.28 38.33
N ARG A 60 12.07 14.69 37.59
CA ARG A 60 10.71 14.25 37.83
C ARG A 60 10.61 12.79 37.40
N HIS A 61 9.66 12.11 38.04
CA HIS A 61 9.25 10.75 37.81
C HIS A 61 9.30 10.35 36.33
N VAL A 62 10.31 9.53 35.98
CA VAL A 62 10.46 8.95 34.65
C VAL A 62 9.43 7.84 34.52
N ILE A 63 8.61 7.89 33.46
CA ILE A 63 7.75 6.78 33.10
C ILE A 63 8.64 5.73 32.44
N HIS A 64 8.67 4.53 33.01
CA HIS A 64 9.53 3.45 32.55
C HIS A 64 8.96 2.76 31.31
N LEU A 65 9.88 2.15 30.56
CA LEU A 65 9.64 1.55 29.25
C LEU A 65 8.40 0.65 29.14
N PRO A 66 8.12 -0.29 30.07
CA PRO A 66 6.93 -1.13 29.97
C PRO A 66 5.64 -0.30 29.88
N MET A 67 5.51 0.71 30.74
CA MET A 67 4.33 1.58 30.80
C MET A 67 4.23 2.51 29.59
N CYS A 68 5.36 3.05 29.12
CA CYS A 68 5.38 3.94 27.95
C CYS A 68 4.95 3.19 26.69
N LEU A 69 5.45 1.96 26.51
CA LEU A 69 5.17 1.15 25.34
C LEU A 69 3.72 0.68 25.33
N GLU A 70 3.23 0.15 26.45
CA GLU A 70 1.83 -0.26 26.63
C GLU A 70 0.88 0.90 26.30
N ALA A 71 1.08 2.06 26.93
CA ALA A 71 0.26 3.24 26.68
C ALA A 71 0.28 3.66 25.19
N MET A 72 1.45 3.67 24.54
CA MET A 72 1.56 4.02 23.12
C MET A 72 0.84 2.99 22.23
N LEU A 73 0.99 1.69 22.51
CA LEU A 73 0.35 0.64 21.73
C LEU A 73 -1.17 0.73 21.85
N GLU A 74 -1.70 0.85 23.06
CA GLU A 74 -3.15 0.87 23.31
C GLU A 74 -3.83 2.14 22.81
N THR A 75 -3.20 3.30 22.97
CA THR A 75 -3.86 4.59 22.67
C THR A 75 -3.60 5.10 21.25
N GLU A 76 -2.43 4.81 20.67
CA GLU A 76 -2.02 5.42 19.40
C GLU A 76 -1.88 4.42 18.25
N VAL A 77 -1.26 3.27 18.49
CA VAL A 77 -0.87 2.33 17.42
C VAL A 77 -2.01 1.36 17.10
N LEU A 78 -2.43 0.52 18.05
CA LEU A 78 -3.42 -0.54 17.82
C LEU A 78 -4.79 -0.01 17.36
N PRO A 79 -5.31 1.13 17.86
CA PRO A 79 -6.58 1.67 17.36
C PRO A 79 -6.53 2.12 15.89
N ARG A 80 -5.34 2.51 15.41
CA ARG A 80 -5.13 3.00 14.04
C ARG A 80 -4.46 1.97 13.13
N ALA A 81 -4.03 0.84 13.68
CA ALA A 81 -3.47 -0.25 12.90
C ALA A 81 -4.51 -0.78 11.93
N ARG A 82 -4.08 -1.07 10.70
CA ARG A 82 -4.92 -1.75 9.72
C ARG A 82 -5.34 -3.10 10.33
N LYS A 83 -6.66 -3.31 10.41
CA LYS A 83 -7.25 -4.59 10.80
C LYS A 83 -7.60 -5.35 9.53
N ASP A 84 -7.62 -6.68 9.63
CA ASP A 84 -8.18 -7.50 8.57
C ASP A 84 -9.64 -7.12 8.37
N ASN A 85 -9.97 -6.71 7.15
CA ASN A 85 -11.29 -6.28 6.72
C ASN A 85 -11.76 -7.10 5.51
N SER A 86 -11.20 -8.30 5.30
CA SER A 86 -11.39 -9.04 4.06
C SER A 86 -12.83 -9.50 3.84
N ALA A 87 -13.51 -9.93 4.90
CA ALA A 87 -14.94 -10.24 4.84
C ALA A 87 -15.76 -8.99 4.46
N GLU A 88 -15.51 -7.86 5.12
CA GLU A 88 -16.20 -6.59 4.83
C GLU A 88 -15.93 -6.11 3.39
N PHE A 89 -14.70 -6.26 2.90
CA PHE A 89 -14.33 -5.89 1.54
C PHE A 89 -15.11 -6.70 0.50
N ARG A 90 -15.23 -8.02 0.70
CA ARG A 90 -15.98 -8.90 -0.20
C ARG A 90 -17.48 -8.60 -0.18
N GLU A 91 -18.04 -8.40 1.01
CA GLU A 91 -19.47 -8.13 1.18
C GLU A 91 -19.90 -6.75 0.66
N LYS A 92 -19.02 -5.75 0.77
CA LYS A 92 -19.33 -4.38 0.35
C LYS A 92 -18.80 -4.09 -1.03
N VAL A 93 -17.47 -4.03 -1.18
CA VAL A 93 -16.80 -3.52 -2.38
C VAL A 93 -16.95 -4.48 -3.56
N MET A 94 -16.67 -5.78 -3.36
CA MET A 94 -16.81 -6.76 -4.44
C MET A 94 -18.26 -6.99 -4.84
N ALA A 95 -19.21 -6.68 -3.96
CA ALA A 95 -20.64 -6.74 -4.25
C ALA A 95 -21.20 -5.48 -4.92
N GLU A 96 -20.42 -4.41 -5.08
CA GLU A 96 -20.89 -3.19 -5.73
C GLU A 96 -21.17 -3.40 -7.22
N LEU A 97 -22.31 -2.90 -7.70
CA LEU A 97 -22.70 -3.02 -9.10
C LEU A 97 -21.70 -2.37 -10.06
N SER A 98 -21.04 -1.28 -9.65
CA SER A 98 -19.97 -0.62 -10.40
C SER A 98 -18.78 -1.55 -10.62
N VAL A 99 -18.33 -2.20 -9.55
CA VAL A 99 -17.21 -3.15 -9.56
C VAL A 99 -17.56 -4.40 -10.37
N MET A 100 -18.74 -4.98 -10.15
CA MET A 100 -19.20 -6.15 -10.92
C MET A 100 -19.26 -5.87 -12.42
N LYS A 101 -19.77 -4.70 -12.84
CA LYS A 101 -19.82 -4.32 -14.26
C LYS A 101 -18.44 -4.21 -14.90
N VAL A 102 -17.46 -3.64 -14.18
CA VAL A 102 -16.08 -3.56 -14.67
C VAL A 102 -15.50 -4.96 -14.85
N PHE A 103 -15.74 -5.88 -13.91
CA PHE A 103 -15.29 -7.27 -14.05
C PHE A 103 -16.01 -8.03 -15.15
N GLU A 104 -17.28 -7.74 -15.43
CA GLU A 104 -18.00 -8.31 -16.56
C GLU A 104 -17.41 -7.83 -17.90
N GLU A 105 -17.17 -6.52 -18.03
CA GLU A 105 -16.64 -5.91 -19.25
C GLU A 105 -15.18 -6.32 -19.53
N TYR A 106 -14.34 -6.31 -18.50
CA TYR A 106 -12.90 -6.59 -18.64
C TYR A 106 -12.53 -8.04 -18.36
N GLY A 107 -13.43 -8.86 -17.83
CA GLY A 107 -13.18 -10.23 -17.39
C GLY A 107 -12.46 -11.10 -18.43
N PRO A 108 -12.88 -11.14 -19.71
CA PRO A 108 -12.17 -11.92 -20.73
C PRO A 108 -10.72 -11.45 -20.94
N LYS A 109 -10.47 -10.13 -20.91
CA LYS A 109 -9.13 -9.55 -21.07
C LYS A 109 -8.26 -9.83 -19.84
N LEU A 110 -8.84 -9.70 -18.65
CA LEU A 110 -8.18 -9.99 -17.37
C LEU A 110 -7.79 -11.46 -17.28
N LYS A 111 -8.69 -12.37 -17.66
CA LYS A 111 -8.41 -13.82 -17.66
C LYS A 111 -7.31 -14.20 -18.66
N ALA A 112 -7.33 -13.63 -19.86
CA ALA A 112 -6.29 -13.85 -20.86
C ALA A 112 -4.93 -13.30 -20.40
N TRP A 113 -4.92 -12.11 -19.78
CA TRP A 113 -3.71 -11.52 -19.23
C TRP A 113 -3.16 -12.35 -18.06
N TYR A 114 -4.02 -12.76 -17.13
CA TYR A 114 -3.66 -13.57 -15.97
C TYR A 114 -3.02 -14.90 -16.41
N ALA A 115 -3.68 -15.62 -17.32
CA ALA A 115 -3.16 -16.88 -17.84
C ALA A 115 -1.81 -16.69 -18.54
N LYS A 116 -1.64 -15.59 -19.30
CA LYS A 116 -0.35 -15.28 -19.92
C LYS A 116 0.74 -15.09 -18.87
N CYS A 117 0.47 -14.31 -17.83
CA CYS A 117 1.44 -14.06 -16.77
C CYS A 117 1.82 -15.35 -16.03
N THR A 118 0.85 -16.17 -15.62
CA THR A 118 1.11 -17.41 -14.88
C THR A 118 1.76 -18.51 -15.73
N THR A 119 1.48 -18.55 -17.04
CA THR A 119 2.05 -19.57 -17.96
C THR A 119 3.47 -19.21 -18.44
N ASP A 120 3.78 -17.93 -18.64
CA ASP A 120 5.06 -17.42 -19.15
C ASP A 120 6.03 -17.06 -18.02
N ASP A 121 6.17 -17.95 -17.03
CA ASP A 121 7.10 -17.73 -15.92
C ASP A 121 8.47 -18.36 -16.23
N THR A 122 9.05 -17.99 -17.38
CA THR A 122 10.39 -18.45 -17.80
C THR A 122 11.51 -18.01 -16.84
N GLU A 123 11.21 -17.05 -15.96
CA GLU A 123 12.09 -16.53 -14.91
C GLU A 123 11.91 -17.25 -13.55
N TYR A 124 10.96 -18.19 -13.43
CA TYR A 124 10.71 -19.00 -12.22
C TYR A 124 10.87 -20.50 -12.52
N PHE A 125 11.27 -21.28 -11.51
CA PHE A 125 11.51 -22.72 -11.67
C PHE A 125 10.22 -23.56 -11.73
N ASP A 126 9.13 -23.08 -11.12
CA ASP A 126 7.87 -23.81 -10.98
C ASP A 126 6.73 -23.06 -11.68
N ARG A 127 6.27 -23.61 -12.82
CA ARG A 127 5.08 -23.11 -13.51
C ARG A 127 3.84 -23.45 -12.69
N SER A 128 3.01 -22.45 -12.41
CA SER A 128 1.76 -22.59 -11.68
C SER A 128 0.62 -21.93 -12.45
N ASP A 129 -0.60 -22.42 -12.27
CA ASP A 129 -1.82 -21.73 -12.72
C ASP A 129 -2.24 -20.61 -11.75
N GLU A 130 -1.55 -20.50 -10.60
CA GLU A 130 -1.75 -19.48 -9.58
C GLU A 130 -0.65 -18.41 -9.62
N MET A 131 -1.01 -17.15 -9.36
CA MET A 131 -0.10 -16.01 -9.35
C MET A 131 0.69 -15.96 -8.03
N GLY A 132 2.02 -16.08 -8.09
CA GLY A 132 2.88 -15.95 -6.92
C GLY A 132 3.11 -14.50 -6.49
N MET A 133 3.48 -14.27 -5.22
CA MET A 133 3.74 -12.92 -4.72
C MET A 133 4.89 -12.22 -5.47
N GLU A 134 6.04 -12.88 -5.65
CA GLU A 134 7.18 -12.28 -6.34
C GLU A 134 6.84 -11.89 -7.78
N GLN A 135 6.10 -12.76 -8.47
CA GLN A 135 5.58 -12.51 -9.81
C GLN A 135 4.66 -11.28 -9.84
N TRP A 136 3.75 -11.15 -8.86
CA TRP A 136 2.87 -9.99 -8.74
C TRP A 136 3.65 -8.68 -8.50
N LEU A 137 4.65 -8.70 -7.61
CA LEU A 137 5.47 -7.51 -7.34
C LEU A 137 6.29 -7.11 -8.58
N ARG A 138 6.79 -8.09 -9.34
CA ARG A 138 7.48 -7.84 -10.62
C ARG A 138 6.56 -7.18 -11.64
N VAL A 139 5.32 -7.66 -11.76
CA VAL A 139 4.30 -7.03 -12.61
C VAL A 139 4.07 -5.57 -12.18
N CYS A 140 3.93 -5.33 -10.87
CA CYS A 140 3.71 -3.98 -10.35
C CYS A 140 4.86 -3.03 -10.69
N ASP A 141 6.10 -3.52 -10.68
CA ASP A 141 7.29 -2.75 -11.04
C ASP A 141 7.41 -2.54 -12.57
N GLN A 142 7.26 -3.60 -13.36
CA GLN A 142 7.37 -3.57 -14.83
C GLN A 142 6.30 -2.69 -15.47
N LEU A 143 5.06 -2.75 -14.96
CA LEU A 143 3.95 -1.91 -15.42
C LEU A 143 3.93 -0.53 -14.76
N ASP A 144 4.93 -0.22 -13.93
CA ASP A 144 5.10 1.08 -13.30
C ASP A 144 3.83 1.48 -12.50
N LEU A 145 3.24 0.51 -11.77
CA LEU A 145 1.97 0.68 -11.03
C LEU A 145 2.13 1.33 -9.66
N VAL A 146 3.36 1.37 -9.14
CA VAL A 146 3.78 1.87 -7.82
C VAL A 146 4.42 3.25 -7.95
N GLY A 147 4.07 4.18 -7.06
CA GLY A 147 4.58 5.55 -7.05
C GLY A 147 3.58 6.56 -6.53
N ILE A 148 3.89 7.84 -6.70
CA ILE A 148 3.00 8.95 -6.39
C ILE A 148 2.74 9.72 -7.68
N TRP A 149 1.47 9.96 -7.96
CA TRP A 149 1.00 10.73 -9.11
C TRP A 149 0.38 12.04 -8.63
N ARG A 150 0.58 13.07 -9.44
CA ARG A 150 0.06 14.42 -9.20
C ARG A 150 -0.53 14.95 -10.49
N CYS A 151 -1.74 15.50 -10.41
CA CYS A 151 -2.39 16.16 -11.54
C CYS A 151 -3.11 17.42 -11.06
N TYR A 152 -2.93 18.53 -11.79
CA TYR A 152 -3.74 19.73 -11.55
C TYR A 152 -5.01 19.69 -12.39
N ARG A 153 -6.16 19.98 -11.77
CA ARG A 153 -7.35 20.40 -12.50
C ARG A 153 -7.20 21.84 -12.95
N GLU A 154 -7.32 22.08 -14.24
CA GLU A 154 -7.46 23.45 -14.75
C GLU A 154 -8.93 23.88 -14.62
N SER A 155 -9.15 25.13 -14.19
CA SER A 155 -10.50 25.71 -14.13
C SER A 155 -11.03 25.90 -15.55
N ASP A 156 -12.18 25.31 -15.87
CA ASP A 156 -12.85 25.41 -17.17
C ASP A 156 -13.27 26.86 -17.52
N ILE A 157 -13.29 27.76 -16.54
CA ILE A 157 -13.88 29.11 -16.67
C ILE A 157 -12.85 30.22 -16.62
N THR A 158 -11.90 30.17 -15.68
CA THR A 158 -11.09 31.36 -15.35
C THR A 158 -9.65 31.30 -15.84
N GLY A 159 -9.10 30.11 -16.13
CA GLY A 159 -7.68 29.94 -16.43
C GLY A 159 -6.75 30.41 -15.30
N ASP A 160 -7.30 30.74 -14.12
CA ASP A 160 -6.58 31.33 -13.00
C ASP A 160 -5.71 30.26 -12.29
N PRO A 161 -4.39 30.45 -12.22
CA PRO A 161 -3.47 29.54 -11.54
C PRO A 161 -3.77 29.32 -10.05
N ALA A 162 -4.48 30.25 -9.37
CA ALA A 162 -4.80 30.16 -7.94
C ALA A 162 -5.99 29.24 -7.64
N CYS A 163 -6.79 28.86 -8.64
CA CYS A 163 -7.95 27.98 -8.49
C CYS A 163 -7.68 26.51 -8.88
N LYS A 164 -6.40 26.13 -9.03
CA LYS A 164 -6.01 24.79 -9.46
C LYS A 164 -6.14 23.80 -8.29
N ALA A 165 -7.06 22.83 -8.41
CA ALA A 165 -7.10 21.70 -7.48
C ALA A 165 -5.97 20.73 -7.83
N LEU A 166 -5.10 20.41 -6.86
CA LEU A 166 -4.09 19.37 -7.02
C LEU A 166 -4.68 18.04 -6.55
N TYR A 167 -4.83 17.09 -7.47
CA TYR A 167 -5.08 15.71 -7.12
C TYR A 167 -3.75 15.01 -6.93
N GLN A 168 -3.62 14.34 -5.79
CA GLN A 168 -2.51 13.43 -5.52
C GLN A 168 -3.09 12.06 -5.16
N TRP A 169 -2.52 11.03 -5.75
CA TRP A 169 -2.81 9.64 -5.40
C TRP A 169 -1.52 8.83 -5.45
N GLY A 170 -1.48 7.72 -4.73
CA GLY A 170 -0.26 6.98 -4.55
C GLY A 170 -0.53 5.53 -4.24
N PHE A 171 0.40 4.69 -4.65
CA PHE A 171 0.35 3.26 -4.39
C PHE A 171 1.76 2.77 -4.10
N SER A 172 1.98 2.13 -2.96
CA SER A 172 3.29 1.65 -2.53
C SER A 172 3.43 0.13 -2.71
N MET A 173 4.69 -0.34 -2.72
CA MET A 173 4.96 -1.78 -2.81
C MET A 173 4.47 -2.52 -1.55
N ALA A 174 4.54 -1.87 -0.38
CA ALA A 174 4.00 -2.42 0.87
C ALA A 174 2.48 -2.61 0.78
N GLN A 175 1.74 -1.67 0.18
CA GLN A 175 0.31 -1.83 -0.07
C GLN A 175 0.02 -2.98 -1.03
N ALA A 176 0.82 -3.14 -2.09
CA ALA A 176 0.69 -4.27 -3.02
C ALA A 176 0.89 -5.63 -2.34
N LYS A 177 1.90 -5.75 -1.46
CA LYS A 177 2.17 -6.96 -0.65
C LYS A 177 1.02 -7.26 0.30
N LEU A 178 0.52 -6.25 1.02
CA LEU A 178 -0.58 -6.41 1.97
C LEU A 178 -1.88 -6.80 1.27
N ASN A 179 -2.21 -6.14 0.15
CA ASN A 179 -3.41 -6.47 -0.60
C ASN A 179 -3.37 -7.88 -1.19
N PHE A 180 -2.17 -8.34 -1.59
CA PHE A 180 -1.97 -9.73 -2.00
C PHE A 180 -2.27 -10.70 -0.85
N ALA A 181 -1.71 -10.45 0.34
CA ALA A 181 -1.96 -11.28 1.51
C ALA A 181 -3.44 -11.28 1.93
N ASP A 182 -4.09 -10.11 1.99
CA ASP A 182 -5.50 -9.98 2.37
C ASP A 182 -6.46 -10.62 1.35
N SER A 183 -6.02 -10.85 0.11
CA SER A 183 -6.84 -11.47 -0.92
C SER A 183 -6.79 -13.00 -0.90
N GLN A 184 -5.93 -13.60 -0.06
CA GLN A 184 -5.85 -15.06 0.07
C GLN A 184 -7.01 -15.58 0.90
N ASP A 185 -7.84 -16.45 0.32
CA ASP A 185 -8.90 -17.13 1.06
C ASP A 185 -8.34 -18.16 2.05
N LYS A 186 -7.17 -18.74 1.71
CA LYS A 186 -6.48 -19.76 2.52
C LYS A 186 -6.04 -19.23 3.90
N MET A 187 -5.96 -17.90 4.10
CA MET A 187 -5.59 -17.32 5.39
C MET A 187 -6.74 -17.38 6.42
N ASN A 188 -8.01 -17.45 6.00
CA ASN A 188 -9.14 -17.68 6.91
C ASN A 188 -9.19 -19.13 7.44
N GLU A 189 -8.61 -20.10 6.73
CA GLU A 189 -8.49 -21.49 7.21
C GLU A 189 -7.32 -21.68 8.19
N LEU A 190 -6.33 -20.78 8.17
CA LEU A 190 -5.18 -20.78 9.09
C LEU A 190 -5.57 -20.50 10.56
N GLY A 191 -6.79 -20.05 10.83
CA GLY A 191 -7.36 -19.99 12.18
C GLY A 191 -7.74 -21.35 12.78
N ALA A 192 -7.82 -22.42 11.97
CA ALA A 192 -8.34 -23.72 12.40
C ALA A 192 -7.45 -24.94 12.08
N ALA A 193 -6.43 -24.84 11.24
CA ALA A 193 -5.58 -25.97 10.89
C ALA A 193 -4.09 -25.66 11.02
N LYS A 194 -3.45 -26.41 11.92
CA LYS A 194 -2.02 -26.58 12.19
C LYS A 194 -1.08 -26.11 11.08
N ALA A 195 0.02 -25.50 11.55
CA ALA A 195 1.36 -25.65 11.03
C ALA A 195 1.68 -27.13 10.70
N ALA A 196 1.30 -27.58 9.51
CA ALA A 196 2.00 -28.63 8.82
C ALA A 196 3.01 -27.93 7.93
N ALA A 197 4.29 -28.19 8.19
CA ALA A 197 5.42 -27.68 7.44
C ALA A 197 5.32 -28.13 5.97
N GLY A 198 4.66 -27.32 5.18
CA GLY A 198 4.80 -27.19 3.75
C GLY A 198 4.58 -25.72 3.50
N GLU A 199 5.61 -25.03 3.00
CA GLU A 199 5.49 -23.66 2.51
C GLU A 199 4.46 -23.69 1.37
N GLY A 200 3.18 -23.56 1.71
CA GLY A 200 2.16 -23.24 0.74
C GLY A 200 2.59 -21.92 0.15
N ILE A 201 3.14 -21.96 -1.07
CA ILE A 201 3.60 -20.78 -1.78
C ILE A 201 2.44 -19.79 -1.72
N ALA A 202 2.69 -18.60 -1.19
CA ALA A 202 1.70 -17.54 -1.13
C ALA A 202 1.32 -17.17 -2.57
N SER A 203 0.19 -17.73 -3.02
CA SER A 203 -0.31 -17.63 -4.38
C SER A 203 -1.78 -17.20 -4.38
N LEU A 204 -2.21 -16.58 -5.48
CA LEU A 204 -3.61 -16.20 -5.70
C LEU A 204 -4.15 -16.95 -6.91
N SER A 205 -5.32 -17.55 -6.77
CA SER A 205 -6.15 -17.97 -7.90
C SER A 205 -6.66 -16.75 -8.68
N TYR A 206 -7.25 -16.96 -9.86
CA TYR A 206 -7.79 -15.88 -10.68
C TYR A 206 -8.80 -14.99 -9.93
N ASN A 207 -9.68 -15.58 -9.11
CA ASN A 207 -10.70 -14.82 -8.39
C ASN A 207 -10.08 -14.01 -7.24
N GLU A 208 -9.16 -14.61 -6.49
CA GLU A 208 -8.40 -13.92 -5.44
C GLU A 208 -7.52 -12.81 -6.03
N TRP A 209 -6.96 -13.02 -7.23
CA TRP A 209 -6.22 -11.98 -7.94
C TRP A 209 -7.12 -10.83 -8.40
N CYS A 210 -8.36 -11.10 -8.85
CA CYS A 210 -9.34 -10.05 -9.13
C CYS A 210 -9.66 -9.21 -7.88
N GLU A 211 -9.83 -9.86 -6.72
CA GLU A 211 -9.98 -9.14 -5.45
C GLU A 211 -8.75 -8.27 -5.13
N ASN A 212 -7.54 -8.83 -5.30
CA ASN A 212 -6.30 -8.08 -5.13
C ASN A 212 -6.24 -6.83 -6.04
N LEU A 213 -6.68 -6.93 -7.30
CA LEU A 213 -6.79 -5.77 -8.18
C LEU A 213 -7.76 -4.70 -7.65
N ALA A 214 -8.94 -5.12 -7.18
CA ALA A 214 -9.91 -4.21 -6.60
C ALA A 214 -9.35 -3.50 -5.36
N ARG A 215 -8.68 -4.24 -4.47
CA ARG A 215 -8.01 -3.67 -3.28
C ARG A 215 -6.91 -2.68 -3.66
N CYS A 216 -6.09 -3.01 -4.65
CA CYS A 216 -5.07 -2.10 -5.18
C CYS A 216 -5.70 -0.82 -5.74
N GLY A 217 -6.82 -0.93 -6.45
CA GLY A 217 -7.58 0.23 -6.95
C GLY A 217 -8.08 1.11 -5.81
N VAL A 218 -8.72 0.53 -4.78
CA VAL A 218 -9.20 1.25 -3.61
C VAL A 218 -8.05 1.96 -2.89
N ASP A 219 -6.96 1.26 -2.56
CA ASP A 219 -5.83 1.89 -1.86
C ASP A 219 -5.14 2.96 -2.70
N LYS A 220 -4.98 2.73 -4.01
CA LYS A 220 -4.37 3.70 -4.92
C LYS A 220 -5.16 5.00 -5.00
N PHE A 221 -6.49 4.92 -5.06
CA PHE A 221 -7.34 6.08 -5.32
C PHE A 221 -8.11 6.61 -4.10
N ARG A 222 -7.98 5.99 -2.91
CA ARG A 222 -8.68 6.41 -1.67
C ARG A 222 -8.50 7.89 -1.32
N ALA A 223 -7.33 8.47 -1.64
CA ALA A 223 -7.05 9.88 -1.36
C ALA A 223 -7.84 10.85 -2.26
N VAL A 224 -8.33 10.38 -3.41
CA VAL A 224 -9.07 11.19 -4.39
C VAL A 224 -10.55 11.18 -4.05
N LYS A 225 -10.98 12.11 -3.19
CA LYS A 225 -12.37 12.18 -2.69
C LYS A 225 -13.44 12.29 -3.79
N GLU A 226 -13.11 12.88 -4.93
CA GLU A 226 -14.03 13.01 -6.07
C GLU A 226 -14.26 11.70 -6.84
N MET A 227 -13.42 10.67 -6.61
CA MET A 227 -13.59 9.33 -7.18
C MET A 227 -14.10 8.32 -6.15
N THR A 228 -14.59 8.78 -4.99
CA THR A 228 -15.22 7.91 -4.00
C THR A 228 -16.59 7.46 -4.54
N PRO A 229 -16.92 6.15 -4.50
CA PRO A 229 -18.21 5.63 -4.93
C PRO A 229 -19.41 6.33 -4.25
#